data_AF-A0A3B8V0V0-F1
#
_entry.id   AF-A0A3B8V0V0-F1
#
_cell.length_a   1.000
_cell.length_b   1.000
_cell.length_c   1.000
_cell.angle_alpha   90.00
_cell.angle_beta   90.00
_cell.angle_gamma   90.00
#
_symmetry.space_group_name_H-M   'P 1'
#
loop_
_entity.id
_entity.type
_entity.pdbx_description
1 polymer ?
#
loop_
_entity_poly.entity_id
_entity_poly.type
_entity_poly.pdbx_seq_one_letter_code
_entity_poly.pdbx_strand_id
1 'polypeptide(L)'
;MSDWAQWEPWAVGGVIAVLVAGFIARALFSDRARGRPRCHRCGYDFEGVEGLTCPECGWTARTPADLLRTRRHWFKAIVGVTLLVLAAGLIRLHAAGGNPLLVVPDRLMIALLPIDPTAGGTEIGPIADELRRRLMAEELDESEVESLFARIASGDDGAPPGSEAWRA
;
A
#
# COMPACT_ATOMS: atom_id res chain seq x y z
N MET A 1 32.26 19.46 1.40
CA MET A 1 30.86 19.29 1.84
C MET A 1 30.87 18.20 2.87
N SER A 2 30.36 18.51 4.04
CA SER A 2 30.54 17.77 5.27
C SER A 2 29.69 16.51 5.34
N ASP A 3 30.31 15.39 5.69
CA ASP A 3 29.67 14.07 5.84
C ASP A 3 28.53 14.02 6.89
N TRP A 4 28.39 15.06 7.72
CA TRP A 4 27.32 15.17 8.69
C TRP A 4 25.92 15.41 8.09
N ALA A 5 25.80 15.86 6.84
CA ALA A 5 24.51 16.06 6.19
C ALA A 5 23.86 14.77 5.66
N GLN A 6 24.60 13.67 5.58
CA GLN A 6 24.15 12.44 4.91
C GLN A 6 23.15 11.62 5.76
N TRP A 7 23.22 11.71 7.09
CA TRP A 7 22.40 10.89 8.00
C TRP A 7 21.13 11.62 8.49
N GLU A 8 21.09 12.95 8.40
CA GLU A 8 19.93 13.76 8.81
C GLU A 8 18.60 13.31 8.18
N PRO A 9 18.50 13.01 6.87
CA PRO A 9 17.22 12.62 6.26
C PRO A 9 16.73 11.27 6.79
N TRP A 10 17.65 10.33 7.02
CA TRP A 10 17.35 9.00 7.53
C TRP A 10 16.92 9.04 9.00
N ALA A 11 17.58 9.88 9.81
CA ALA A 11 17.19 10.07 11.20
C ALA A 11 15.80 10.71 11.32
N VAL A 12 15.53 11.78 10.56
CA VAL A 12 14.22 12.44 10.55
C VAL A 12 13.12 11.49 10.04
N GLY A 13 13.37 10.80 8.93
CA GLY A 13 12.42 9.82 8.37
C GLY A 13 12.16 8.65 9.33
N GLY A 14 13.20 8.13 9.99
CA GLY A 14 13.08 7.08 11.00
C GLY A 14 12.25 7.50 12.20
N VAL A 15 12.47 8.71 12.72
CA VAL A 15 11.67 9.25 13.84
C VAL A 15 10.20 9.39 13.45
N ILE A 16 9.91 9.94 12.27
CA ILE A 16 8.54 10.07 11.76
C ILE A 16 7.88 8.69 11.63
N ALA A 17 8.58 7.71 11.05
CA ALA A 17 8.05 6.35 10.89
C ALA A 17 7.71 5.71 12.25
N VAL A 18 8.58 5.87 13.24
CA VAL A 18 8.34 5.37 14.61
C VAL A 18 7.13 6.04 15.26
N LEU A 19 6.99 7.36 15.11
CA LEU A 19 5.84 8.11 15.67
C LEU A 19 4.52 7.67 15.02
N VAL A 20 4.49 7.50 13.70
CA VAL A 20 3.30 7.04 12.97
C VAL A 20 2.97 5.60 13.33
N ALA A 21 3.96 4.71 13.39
CA ALA A 21 3.77 3.34 13.84
C ALA A 21 3.22 3.27 15.27
N GLY A 22 3.76 4.11 16.18
CA GLY A 22 3.25 4.26 17.54
C GLY A 22 1.81 4.77 17.59
N PHE A 23 1.44 5.73 16.73
CA PHE A 23 0.06 6.22 16.62
C PHE A 23 -0.90 5.13 16.12
N ILE A 24 -0.51 4.36 15.09
CA ILE A 24 -1.30 3.24 14.57
C ILE A 24 -1.45 2.15 15.64
N ALA A 25 -0.36 1.77 16.31
CA ALA A 25 -0.38 0.80 17.38
C ALA A 25 -1.30 1.25 18.52
N ARG A 26 -1.25 2.54 18.90
CA ARG A 26 -2.16 3.11 19.90
C ARG A 26 -3.61 3.09 19.40
N ALA A 27 -3.89 3.42 18.13
CA ALA A 27 -5.24 3.38 17.57
C ALA A 27 -5.85 1.95 17.53
N LEU A 28 -5.02 0.92 17.38
CA LEU A 28 -5.43 -0.48 17.32
C LEU A 28 -5.47 -1.17 18.69
N PHE A 29 -4.58 -0.81 19.61
CA PHE A 29 -4.35 -1.56 20.85
C PHE A 29 -4.58 -0.78 22.15
N SER A 30 -4.85 0.53 22.09
CA SER A 30 -4.99 1.34 23.32
C SER A 30 -6.22 0.99 24.15
N ASP A 31 -7.32 0.55 23.54
CA ASP A 31 -8.59 0.31 24.23
C ASP A 31 -8.92 -1.19 24.32
N ARG A 32 -7.94 -1.94 24.83
CA ARG A 32 -8.09 -3.37 25.12
C ARG A 32 -8.93 -3.53 26.38
N ALA A 33 -9.93 -4.41 26.34
CA ALA A 33 -10.89 -4.61 27.45
C ALA A 33 -10.24 -5.03 28.78
N ARG A 34 -8.99 -5.56 28.77
CA ARG A 34 -8.21 -5.96 29.98
C ARG A 34 -9.02 -6.81 30.98
N GLY A 35 -9.93 -7.66 30.48
CA GLY A 35 -10.80 -8.51 31.31
C GLY A 35 -12.02 -7.80 31.90
N ARG A 36 -12.24 -6.51 31.61
CA ARG A 36 -13.43 -5.77 32.02
C ARG A 36 -14.49 -5.80 30.91
N PRO A 37 -15.74 -6.20 31.19
CA PRO A 37 -16.79 -6.23 30.19
C PRO A 37 -17.18 -4.79 29.81
N ARG A 38 -17.07 -4.44 28.52
CA ARG A 38 -17.42 -3.10 28.02
C ARG A 38 -18.19 -3.18 26.72
N CYS A 39 -19.05 -2.20 26.48
CA CYS A 39 -19.70 -2.04 25.19
C CYS A 39 -18.67 -1.70 24.10
N HIS A 40 -18.56 -2.52 23.05
CA HIS A 40 -17.62 -2.25 21.95
C HIS A 40 -17.98 -1.00 21.13
N ARG A 41 -19.25 -0.53 21.20
CA ARG A 41 -19.75 0.60 20.42
C ARG A 41 -19.54 1.94 21.13
N CYS A 42 -20.06 2.09 22.35
CA CYS A 42 -19.98 3.32 23.14
C CYS A 42 -18.85 3.33 24.19
N GLY A 43 -18.34 2.17 24.62
CA GLY A 43 -17.32 2.07 25.68
C GLY A 43 -17.86 2.02 27.11
N TYR A 44 -19.18 1.93 27.30
CA TYR A 44 -19.82 1.82 28.62
C TYR A 44 -19.37 0.56 29.37
N ASP A 45 -19.16 0.67 30.68
CA ASP A 45 -18.75 -0.43 31.55
C ASP A 45 -19.96 -1.30 31.93
N PHE A 46 -19.87 -2.61 31.67
CA PHE A 46 -20.93 -3.56 31.98
C PHE A 46 -20.81 -4.16 33.39
N GLU A 47 -19.86 -3.68 34.20
CA GLU A 47 -19.71 -4.10 35.59
C GLU A 47 -21.00 -3.84 36.39
N GLY A 48 -21.65 -4.91 36.87
CA GLY A 48 -22.89 -4.85 37.64
C GLY A 48 -24.19 -4.72 36.83
N VAL A 49 -24.14 -4.79 35.49
CA VAL A 49 -25.34 -4.78 34.63
C VAL A 49 -25.84 -6.20 34.38
N GLU A 50 -27.11 -6.46 34.69
CA GLU A 50 -27.76 -7.73 34.37
C GLU A 50 -28.25 -7.73 32.90
N GLY A 51 -27.75 -8.70 32.12
CA GLY A 51 -28.13 -8.90 30.72
C GLY A 51 -27.07 -8.45 29.70
N LEU A 52 -27.44 -8.49 28.42
CA LEU A 52 -26.55 -8.25 27.28
C LEU A 52 -26.86 -6.97 26.50
N THR A 53 -27.83 -6.17 26.97
CA THR A 53 -28.26 -4.93 26.30
C THR A 53 -27.63 -3.73 27.00
N CYS A 54 -26.94 -2.89 26.22
CA CYS A 54 -26.29 -1.69 26.74
C CYS A 54 -27.35 -0.62 27.07
N PRO A 55 -27.36 -0.07 28.30
CA PRO A 55 -28.35 0.93 28.71
C PRO A 55 -28.16 2.28 28.02
N GLU A 56 -26.94 2.62 27.62
CA GLU A 56 -26.61 3.91 27.00
C GLU A 56 -26.93 3.96 25.48
N CYS A 57 -26.47 2.96 24.73
CA CYS A 57 -26.53 2.97 23.26
C CYS A 57 -27.56 2.01 22.66
N GLY A 58 -28.25 1.23 23.50
CA GLY A 58 -29.24 0.24 23.08
C GLY A 58 -28.67 -0.94 22.28
N TRP A 59 -27.34 -1.08 22.18
CA TRP A 59 -26.72 -2.20 21.48
C TRP A 59 -26.82 -3.49 22.33
N THR A 60 -27.28 -4.58 21.72
CA THR A 60 -27.38 -5.89 22.37
C THR A 60 -26.27 -6.83 21.89
N ALA A 61 -25.48 -7.34 22.84
CA ALA A 61 -24.49 -8.37 22.59
C ALA A 61 -25.16 -9.73 22.32
N ARG A 62 -24.58 -10.53 21.42
CA ARG A 62 -25.08 -11.89 21.14
C ARG A 62 -24.52 -12.89 22.14
N THR A 63 -23.30 -12.67 22.58
CA THR A 63 -22.59 -13.51 23.53
C THR A 63 -21.88 -12.66 24.60
N PRO A 64 -21.65 -13.18 25.82
CA PRO A 64 -20.87 -12.48 26.84
C PRO A 64 -19.44 -12.16 26.39
N ALA A 65 -18.86 -12.99 25.51
CA ALA A 65 -17.54 -12.78 24.94
C ALA A 65 -17.45 -11.52 24.08
N ASP A 66 -18.56 -11.06 23.48
CA ASP A 66 -18.59 -9.82 22.69
C ASP A 66 -18.30 -8.57 23.53
N LEU A 67 -18.53 -8.63 24.85
CA LEU A 67 -18.23 -7.55 25.80
C LEU A 67 -16.74 -7.41 26.08
N LEU A 68 -15.94 -8.42 25.74
CA LEU A 68 -14.48 -8.39 25.89
C LEU A 68 -13.78 -7.97 24.59
N ARG A 69 -14.56 -7.67 23.54
CA ARG A 69 -14.02 -7.32 22.22
C ARG A 69 -13.33 -5.95 22.29
N THR A 70 -12.10 -5.91 21.79
CA THR A 70 -11.29 -4.68 21.73
C THR A 70 -11.90 -3.70 20.72
N ARG A 71 -12.13 -2.45 21.14
CA ARG A 71 -12.57 -1.39 20.24
C ARG A 71 -11.37 -0.90 19.44
N ARG A 72 -11.29 -1.33 18.17
CA ARG A 72 -10.22 -0.91 17.26
C ARG A 72 -10.69 0.26 16.41
N HIS A 73 -9.95 1.36 16.43
CA HIS A 73 -10.24 2.52 15.58
C HIS A 73 -9.62 2.32 14.19
N TRP A 74 -10.16 1.37 13.42
CA TRP A 74 -9.68 1.04 12.08
C TRP A 74 -9.56 2.25 11.15
N PHE A 75 -10.50 3.20 11.22
CA PHE A 75 -10.43 4.43 10.44
C PHE A 75 -9.14 5.22 10.70
N LYS A 76 -8.75 5.42 11.97
CA LYS A 76 -7.52 6.12 12.34
C LYS A 76 -6.27 5.34 11.88
N ALA A 77 -6.33 4.01 11.96
CA ALA A 77 -5.25 3.15 11.49
C ALA A 77 -5.08 3.24 9.96
N ILE A 78 -6.18 3.18 9.20
CA ILE A 78 -6.18 3.31 7.74
C ILE A 78 -5.62 4.68 7.34
N VAL A 79 -6.13 5.77 7.93
CA VAL A 79 -5.64 7.13 7.64
C VAL A 79 -4.13 7.24 7.93
N GLY A 80 -3.66 6.69 9.06
CA GLY A 80 -2.24 6.69 9.39
C GLY A 80 -1.38 5.91 8.40
N VAL A 81 -1.83 4.71 7.99
CA VAL A 81 -1.13 3.89 6.99
C VAL A 81 -1.11 4.60 5.63
N THR A 82 -2.24 5.15 5.19
CA THR A 82 -2.34 5.88 3.92
C THR A 82 -1.39 7.08 3.89
N LEU A 83 -1.34 7.87 4.97
CA LEU A 83 -0.39 9.00 5.06
C LEU A 83 1.06 8.54 5.02
N LEU A 84 1.40 7.44 5.69
CA LEU A 84 2.76 6.87 5.67
C LEU A 84 3.16 6.43 4.25
N VAL A 85 2.26 5.74 3.53
CA VAL A 85 2.49 5.30 2.15
C VAL A 85 2.62 6.49 1.21
N LEU A 86 1.75 7.50 1.33
CA LEU A 86 1.83 8.72 0.52
C LEU A 86 3.13 9.49 0.76
N ALA A 87 3.54 9.66 2.02
CA ALA A 87 4.79 10.32 2.37
C ALA A 87 6.00 9.57 1.79
N ALA A 88 6.05 8.25 1.94
CA ALA A 88 7.10 7.43 1.35
C ALA A 88 7.13 7.52 -0.18
N GLY A 89 5.95 7.52 -0.83
CA GLY A 89 5.81 7.71 -2.26
C GLY A 89 6.31 9.07 -2.73
N LEU A 90 5.93 10.16 -2.05
CA LEU A 90 6.39 11.51 -2.39
C LEU A 90 7.90 11.68 -2.24
N ILE A 91 8.51 11.12 -1.19
CA ILE A 91 9.96 11.14 -1.00
C ILE A 91 10.66 10.38 -2.14
N ARG A 92 10.16 9.20 -2.49
CA ARG A 92 10.66 8.41 -3.63
C ARG A 92 10.54 9.17 -4.95
N LEU A 93 9.40 9.80 -5.21
CA LEU A 93 9.16 10.60 -6.40
C LEU A 93 10.10 11.80 -6.49
N HIS A 94 10.32 12.49 -5.37
CA HIS A 94 11.24 13.62 -5.31
C HIS A 94 12.69 13.18 -5.52
N ALA A 95 13.11 12.06 -4.90
CA ALA A 95 14.43 11.47 -5.11
C ALA A 95 14.64 10.98 -6.55
N ALA A 96 13.58 10.50 -7.20
CA ALA A 96 13.56 10.08 -8.60
C ALA A 96 13.49 11.24 -9.62
N GLY A 97 13.69 12.49 -9.18
CA GLY A 97 13.66 13.65 -10.07
C GLY A 97 12.27 13.95 -10.66
N GLY A 98 11.20 13.42 -10.07
CA GLY A 98 9.83 13.62 -10.52
C GLY A 98 9.34 12.62 -11.57
N ASN A 99 10.12 11.62 -11.97
CA ASN A 99 9.64 10.55 -12.85
C ASN A 99 8.97 9.43 -12.04
N PRO A 100 7.62 9.29 -12.08
CA PRO A 100 6.91 8.29 -11.29
C PRO A 100 7.23 6.84 -11.68
N LEU A 101 7.70 6.61 -12.92
CA LEU A 101 8.00 5.27 -13.43
C LEU A 101 9.16 4.60 -12.66
N LEU A 102 10.10 5.39 -12.13
CA LEU A 102 11.21 4.91 -11.30
C LEU A 102 10.78 4.35 -9.93
N VAL A 103 9.56 4.65 -9.48
CA VAL A 103 9.03 4.20 -8.18
C VAL A 103 8.14 2.97 -8.34
N VAL A 104 7.65 2.69 -9.56
CA VAL A 104 6.78 1.56 -9.83
C VAL A 104 7.60 0.25 -9.81
N PRO A 105 7.17 -0.77 -9.04
CA PRO A 105 7.79 -2.10 -9.06
C PRO A 105 7.80 -2.72 -10.46
N ASP A 106 8.85 -3.46 -10.79
CA ASP A 106 9.06 -4.07 -12.12
C ASP A 106 7.87 -4.93 -12.56
N ARG A 107 7.31 -5.74 -11.66
CA ARG A 107 6.11 -6.54 -11.93
C ARG A 107 4.90 -5.73 -12.38
N LEU A 108 4.69 -4.55 -11.80
CA LEU A 108 3.60 -3.66 -12.19
C LEU A 108 3.88 -3.01 -13.54
N MET A 109 5.13 -2.63 -13.82
CA MET A 109 5.53 -2.13 -15.13
C MET A 109 5.34 -3.17 -16.23
N ILE A 110 5.76 -4.42 -15.99
CA ILE A 110 5.55 -5.54 -16.91
C ILE A 110 4.05 -5.77 -17.13
N ALA A 111 3.24 -5.79 -16.08
CA ALA A 111 1.80 -5.99 -16.20
C ALA A 111 1.10 -4.89 -17.02
N LEU A 112 1.53 -3.63 -16.83
CA LEU A 112 0.99 -2.44 -17.49
C LEU A 112 1.57 -2.18 -18.89
N LEU A 113 2.53 -2.98 -19.35
CA LEU A 113 3.17 -2.83 -20.65
C LEU A 113 2.18 -2.73 -21.83
N PRO A 114 1.04 -3.46 -21.87
CA PRO A 114 0.06 -3.30 -22.96
C PRO A 114 -0.67 -1.96 -22.97
N ILE A 115 -0.68 -1.24 -21.85
CA ILE A 115 -1.40 0.03 -21.71
C ILE A 115 -0.43 1.21 -21.97
N ASP A 116 0.80 0.94 -22.43
CA ASP A 116 1.81 1.97 -22.71
C ASP A 116 1.31 2.93 -23.82
N PRO A 117 1.21 4.25 -23.56
CA PRO A 117 0.45 5.19 -24.41
C PRO A 117 1.03 5.51 -25.80
N THR A 118 1.80 4.63 -26.42
CA THR A 118 2.23 4.72 -27.83
C THR A 118 1.72 3.53 -28.65
N ALA A 119 0.43 3.21 -28.46
CA ALA A 119 -0.41 2.26 -29.20
C ALA A 119 -0.64 2.64 -30.69
N GLY A 120 0.39 3.12 -31.37
CA GLY A 120 0.44 3.40 -32.81
C GLY A 120 1.57 2.67 -33.55
N GLY A 121 2.37 1.85 -32.85
CA GLY A 121 3.32 0.91 -33.45
C GLY A 121 4.66 1.48 -33.94
N THR A 122 4.88 2.80 -33.92
CA THR A 122 6.11 3.41 -34.44
C THR A 122 7.07 3.96 -33.39
N GLU A 123 6.64 4.16 -32.14
CA GLU A 123 7.46 4.73 -31.06
C GLU A 123 7.41 3.88 -29.78
N ILE A 124 8.58 3.73 -29.15
CA ILE A 124 8.72 3.05 -27.86
C ILE A 124 8.12 3.95 -26.78
N GLY A 125 7.12 3.43 -26.06
CA GLY A 125 6.44 4.16 -25.00
C GLY A 125 7.28 4.27 -23.72
N PRO A 126 6.90 5.16 -22.80
CA PRO A 126 7.66 5.42 -21.58
C PRO A 126 7.80 4.21 -20.65
N ILE A 127 6.85 3.26 -20.64
CA ILE A 127 6.96 2.02 -19.84
C ILE A 127 7.98 1.08 -20.49
N ALA A 128 7.89 0.89 -21.80
CA ALA A 128 8.81 0.06 -22.56
C ALA A 128 10.25 0.59 -22.54
N ASP A 129 10.44 1.91 -22.64
CA ASP A 129 11.75 2.55 -22.58
C ASP A 129 12.42 2.35 -21.22
N GLU A 130 11.67 2.52 -20.13
CA GLU A 130 12.16 2.33 -18.78
C GLU A 130 12.44 0.85 -18.46
N LEU A 131 11.59 -0.10 -18.89
CA LEU A 131 11.89 -1.54 -18.76
C LEU A 131 13.12 -1.94 -19.56
N ARG A 132 13.32 -1.38 -20.75
CA ARG A 132 14.54 -1.56 -21.55
C ARG A 132 15.76 -1.04 -20.81
N ARG A 133 15.67 0.13 -20.18
CA ARG A 133 16.75 0.69 -19.35
C ARG A 133 17.12 -0.27 -18.20
N ARG A 134 16.14 -0.80 -17.47
CA ARG A 134 16.35 -1.75 -16.36
C ARG A 134 16.94 -3.08 -16.82
N LEU A 135 16.49 -3.59 -17.96
CA LEU A 135 17.04 -4.80 -18.58
C LEU A 135 18.50 -4.62 -18.96
N MET A 136 18.85 -3.49 -19.59
CA MET A 136 20.23 -3.19 -19.99
C MET A 136 21.15 -2.89 -18.80
N ALA A 137 20.58 -2.41 -17.68
CA ALA A 137 21.31 -2.17 -16.44
C ALA A 137 21.45 -3.42 -15.57
N GLU A 138 20.92 -4.58 -16.00
CA GLU A 138 20.88 -5.83 -15.22
C GLU A 138 20.19 -5.66 -13.85
N GLU A 139 19.21 -4.74 -13.77
CA GLU A 139 18.43 -4.46 -12.55
C GLU A 139 17.26 -5.44 -12.35
N LEU A 140 16.90 -6.21 -13.40
CA LEU A 140 15.79 -7.17 -13.38
C LEU A 140 16.27 -8.55 -12.91
N ASP A 141 15.48 -9.16 -12.03
CA ASP A 141 15.69 -10.56 -11.62
C ASP A 141 15.34 -11.54 -12.74
N GLU A 142 15.88 -12.76 -12.71
CA GLU A 142 15.64 -13.79 -13.73
C GLU A 142 14.14 -14.08 -13.91
N SER A 143 13.39 -14.10 -12.81
CA SER A 143 11.94 -14.28 -12.82
C SER A 143 11.17 -13.13 -13.49
N GLU A 144 11.72 -11.92 -13.45
CA GLU A 144 11.13 -10.72 -14.04
C GLU A 144 11.45 -10.62 -15.52
N VAL A 145 12.65 -11.05 -15.92
CA VAL A 145 13.03 -11.20 -17.32
C VAL A 145 12.11 -12.22 -18.01
N GLU A 146 11.89 -13.38 -17.40
CA GLU A 146 10.95 -14.40 -17.93
C GLU A 146 9.52 -13.83 -18.04
N SER A 147 9.06 -13.13 -17.01
CA SER A 147 7.73 -12.50 -17.00
C SER A 147 7.59 -11.43 -18.09
N LEU A 148 8.65 -10.64 -18.34
CA LEU A 148 8.69 -9.63 -19.39
C LEU A 148 8.56 -10.26 -20.77
N PHE A 149 9.36 -11.30 -21.07
CA PHE A 149 9.27 -11.99 -22.35
C PHE A 149 7.94 -12.71 -22.54
N ALA A 150 7.40 -13.36 -21.49
CA ALA A 150 6.08 -13.97 -21.53
C ALA A 150 4.98 -12.93 -21.84
N ARG A 151 5.09 -11.72 -21.25
CA ARG A 151 4.15 -10.63 -21.51
C ARG A 151 4.27 -10.09 -22.94
N ILE A 152 5.47 -9.88 -23.44
CA ILE A 152 5.71 -9.50 -24.85
C ILE A 152 5.12 -10.55 -25.80
N ALA A 153 5.31 -11.84 -25.49
CA ALA A 153 4.78 -12.93 -26.30
C ALA A 153 3.24 -13.01 -26.27
N SER A 154 2.60 -12.54 -25.19
CA SER A 154 1.13 -12.45 -25.11
C SER A 154 0.53 -11.31 -25.94
N GLY A 155 1.36 -10.37 -26.39
CA GLY A 155 0.97 -9.19 -27.18
C GLY A 155 0.17 -8.14 -26.41
N ASP A 156 -0.34 -7.17 -27.14
CA ASP A 156 -1.14 -6.06 -26.62
C ASP A 156 -2.62 -6.46 -26.54
N ASP A 157 -3.34 -5.98 -25.53
CA ASP A 157 -4.79 -6.20 -25.36
C ASP A 157 -5.57 -5.64 -26.57
N GLY A 158 -5.03 -4.61 -27.26
CA GLY A 158 -5.61 -4.03 -28.49
C GLY A 158 -5.25 -4.76 -29.79
N ALA A 159 -4.19 -5.57 -29.80
CA ALA A 159 -3.70 -6.30 -30.98
C ALA A 159 -3.07 -7.63 -30.55
N PRO A 160 -3.87 -8.62 -30.14
CA PRO A 160 -3.33 -9.90 -29.68
C PRO A 160 -2.66 -10.65 -30.84
N PRO A 161 -1.64 -11.49 -30.56
CA PRO A 161 -0.89 -12.20 -31.58
C PRO A 161 -1.80 -13.04 -32.47
N GLY A 162 -1.73 -12.80 -33.78
CA GLY A 162 -2.53 -13.50 -34.78
C GLY A 162 -3.87 -12.86 -35.14
N SER A 163 -4.27 -11.76 -34.48
CA SER A 163 -5.40 -10.91 -34.88
C SER A 163 -5.14 -10.14 -36.18
N GLU A 164 -6.18 -9.61 -36.84
CA GLU A 164 -6.02 -8.75 -38.02
C GLU A 164 -5.24 -7.48 -37.69
N ALA A 165 -5.50 -6.88 -36.53
CA ALA A 165 -4.76 -5.72 -36.02
C ALA A 165 -3.26 -6.00 -35.80
N TRP A 166 -2.89 -7.25 -35.49
CA TRP A 166 -1.51 -7.69 -35.36
C TRP A 166 -0.80 -7.92 -36.71
N ARG A 167 -1.57 -8.22 -37.77
CA ARG A 167 -1.03 -8.51 -39.11
C ARG A 167 -0.98 -7.28 -40.02
N ALA A 168 -1.74 -6.25 -39.67
CA ALA A 168 -1.77 -4.96 -40.36
C ALA A 168 -0.52 -4.14 -40.01
#